data_AF-A0A7W5VRV4-F1
#
_entry.id   AF-A0A7W5VRV4-F1
#
_cell.length_a   1.000
_cell.length_b   1.000
_cell.length_c   1.000
_cell.angle_alpha   90.00
_cell.angle_beta   90.00
_cell.angle_gamma   90.00
#
_symmetry.space_group_name_H-M   'P 1'
#
loop_
_entity.id
_entity.type
_entity.pdbx_description
1 polymer ?
#
loop_
_entity_poly.entity_id
_entity_poly.type
_entity_poly.pdbx_seq_one_letter_code
_entity_poly.pdbx_strand_id
1 'polypeptide(L)'
;MTTGEEIFWGNARSVLRDIDMQHLDLAHGAAVEIVRWCLVVHGRPTHHRQSFLEQESPALLAYLEKLASSGDAAGWLALRDRVQLHAELLRETSMQPCAKPWLAAIWHTLPELAAIGQGMLDDLEEPRSVADFEAAPVSPDADPSSGGDDDKGSAGNSGTAGTTAKPKPSPRLALPVVLVALTETEKKALGLDKRGSDVEADKDVTPDAKREGPDGSDGPGGMKGGPR
;
A
#
# COMPACT_ATOMS: atom_id res chain seq x y z
N MET A 1 -22.10 20.47 -12.25
CA MET A 1 -20.75 20.80 -11.78
C MET A 1 -20.92 21.73 -10.59
N THR A 2 -20.38 21.38 -9.44
CA THR A 2 -20.47 22.23 -8.23
C THR A 2 -19.35 23.27 -8.23
N THR A 3 -19.50 24.37 -7.49
CA THR A 3 -18.42 25.38 -7.33
C THR A 3 -17.12 24.74 -6.79
N GLY A 4 -17.23 23.72 -5.94
CA GLY A 4 -16.07 22.97 -5.44
C GLY A 4 -15.32 22.21 -6.53
N GLU A 5 -16.04 21.59 -7.47
CA GLU A 5 -15.46 20.91 -8.63
C GLU A 5 -14.80 21.90 -9.60
N GLU A 6 -15.39 23.06 -9.82
CA GLU A 6 -14.82 24.12 -10.66
C GLU A 6 -13.48 24.63 -10.10
N ILE A 7 -13.42 24.88 -8.79
CA ILE A 7 -12.18 25.27 -8.10
C ILE A 7 -11.14 24.15 -8.20
N PHE A 8 -11.55 22.90 -7.96
CA PHE A 8 -10.66 21.74 -8.05
C PHE A 8 -10.00 21.63 -9.43
N TRP A 9 -10.80 21.67 -10.50
CA TRP A 9 -10.27 21.60 -11.87
C TRP A 9 -9.54 22.87 -12.31
N GLY A 10 -9.93 24.03 -11.79
CA GLY A 10 -9.21 25.29 -11.97
C GLY A 10 -7.79 25.22 -11.40
N ASN A 11 -7.65 24.69 -10.18
CA ASN A 11 -6.35 24.50 -9.53
C ASN A 11 -5.49 23.49 -10.30
N ALA A 12 -6.06 22.34 -10.71
CA ALA A 12 -5.36 21.34 -11.50
C ALA A 12 -4.78 21.92 -12.81
N ARG A 13 -5.57 22.73 -13.53
CA ARG A 13 -5.12 23.42 -14.74
C ARG A 13 -4.01 24.43 -14.44
N SER A 14 -4.14 25.20 -13.36
CA SER A 14 -3.11 26.16 -12.97
C SER A 14 -1.79 25.48 -12.63
N VAL A 15 -1.82 24.33 -11.95
CA VAL A 15 -0.63 23.53 -11.67
C VAL A 15 0.07 23.12 -12.96
N LEU A 16 -0.65 22.54 -13.93
CA LEU A 16 -0.03 22.12 -15.20
C LEU A 16 0.59 23.29 -15.97
N ARG A 17 -0.03 24.47 -15.91
CA ARG A 17 0.57 25.68 -16.49
C ARG A 17 1.86 26.06 -15.76
N ASP A 18 1.84 26.04 -14.43
CA ASP A 18 2.94 26.51 -13.59
C ASP A 18 4.18 25.58 -13.64
N ILE A 19 3.98 24.30 -13.98
CA ILE A 19 5.06 23.31 -14.20
C ILE A 19 5.39 23.09 -15.68
N ASP A 20 4.80 23.88 -16.59
CA ASP A 20 4.98 23.77 -18.05
C ASP A 20 4.60 22.41 -18.67
N MET A 21 3.56 21.76 -18.15
CA MET A 21 3.05 20.46 -18.59
C MET A 21 1.60 20.52 -19.08
N GLN A 22 1.24 21.59 -19.79
CA GLN A 22 -0.13 21.84 -20.27
C GLN A 22 -0.63 20.79 -21.27
N HIS A 23 0.28 19.98 -21.83
CA HIS A 23 -0.01 18.90 -22.76
C HIS A 23 -0.51 17.61 -22.06
N LEU A 24 -0.40 17.51 -20.73
CA LEU A 24 -0.88 16.36 -19.96
C LEU A 24 -2.37 16.47 -19.62
N ASP A 25 -3.00 15.33 -19.32
CA ASP A 25 -4.38 15.33 -18.78
C ASP A 25 -4.43 16.06 -17.43
N LEU A 26 -5.52 16.80 -17.19
CA LEU A 26 -5.76 17.53 -15.94
C LEU A 26 -5.64 16.66 -14.69
N ALA A 27 -5.84 15.34 -14.80
CA ALA A 27 -5.62 14.39 -13.71
C ALA A 27 -4.21 14.50 -13.09
N HIS A 28 -3.18 14.79 -13.89
CA HIS A 28 -1.82 14.99 -13.40
C HIS A 28 -1.71 16.23 -12.51
N GLY A 29 -2.28 17.36 -12.95
CA GLY A 29 -2.32 18.59 -12.16
C GLY A 29 -3.14 18.44 -10.89
N ALA A 30 -4.23 17.67 -10.95
CA ALA A 30 -5.06 17.35 -9.80
C ALA A 30 -4.29 16.52 -8.76
N ALA A 31 -3.59 15.46 -9.17
CA ALA A 31 -2.79 14.64 -8.26
C ALA A 31 -1.71 15.47 -7.54
N VAL A 32 -0.99 16.33 -8.28
CA VAL A 32 0.00 17.25 -7.70
C VAL A 32 -0.63 18.19 -6.67
N GLU A 33 -1.78 18.81 -7.00
CA GLU A 33 -2.46 19.73 -6.07
C GLU A 33 -2.96 19.01 -4.82
N ILE A 34 -3.39 17.75 -4.94
CA ILE A 34 -3.82 16.94 -3.78
C ILE A 34 -2.63 16.68 -2.85
N VAL A 35 -1.50 16.21 -3.38
CA VAL A 35 -0.28 15.95 -2.58
C VAL A 35 0.22 17.25 -1.96
N ARG A 36 0.28 18.35 -2.72
CA ARG A 36 0.63 19.68 -2.19
C ARG A 36 -0.28 20.07 -1.02
N TRP A 37 -1.60 19.92 -1.18
CA TRP A 37 -2.54 20.27 -0.13
C TRP A 37 -2.34 19.41 1.12
N CYS A 38 -2.19 18.09 0.97
CA CYS A 38 -1.91 17.16 2.06
C CYS A 38 -0.60 17.50 2.79
N LEU A 39 0.46 17.86 2.06
CA LEU A 39 1.73 18.33 2.63
C LEU A 39 1.59 19.62 3.45
N VAL A 40 0.66 20.51 3.11
CA VAL A 40 0.45 21.76 3.84
C VAL A 40 -0.38 21.54 5.10
N VAL A 41 -1.41 20.70 5.02
CA VAL A 41 -2.38 20.51 6.11
C VAL A 41 -2.08 19.31 7.00
N HIS A 42 -1.14 18.44 6.59
CA HIS A 42 -0.84 17.14 7.22
C HIS A 42 -2.11 16.31 7.47
N GLY A 43 -2.99 16.27 6.49
CA GLY A 43 -4.34 15.73 6.63
C GLY A 43 -4.80 14.89 5.44
N ARG A 44 -5.91 14.17 5.66
CA ARG A 44 -6.54 13.32 4.63
C ARG A 44 -7.10 14.15 3.48
N PRO A 45 -7.05 13.64 2.24
CA PRO A 45 -7.74 14.27 1.12
C PRO A 45 -9.23 14.54 1.44
N THR A 46 -9.70 15.76 1.16
CA THR A 46 -11.12 16.12 1.30
C THR A 46 -11.99 15.38 0.28
N HIS A 47 -13.31 15.30 0.49
CA HIS A 47 -14.29 14.60 -0.36
C HIS A 47 -13.97 14.58 -1.88
N HIS A 48 -13.92 15.74 -2.57
CA HIS A 48 -13.66 15.76 -4.01
C HIS A 48 -12.27 15.22 -4.41
N ARG A 49 -11.26 15.43 -3.56
CA ARG A 49 -9.90 14.93 -3.78
C ARG A 49 -9.84 13.42 -3.58
N GLN A 50 -10.52 12.92 -2.55
CA GLN A 50 -10.65 11.50 -2.28
C GLN A 50 -11.38 10.79 -3.42
N SER A 51 -12.58 11.26 -3.80
CA SER A 51 -13.35 10.65 -4.90
C SER A 51 -12.60 10.64 -6.23
N PHE A 52 -11.76 11.66 -6.49
CA PHE A 52 -10.86 11.66 -7.63
C PHE A 52 -9.81 10.55 -7.53
N LEU A 53 -9.11 10.42 -6.39
CA LEU A 53 -8.06 9.41 -6.24
C LEU A 53 -8.62 7.98 -6.22
N GLU A 54 -9.81 7.74 -5.65
CA GLU A 54 -10.49 6.43 -5.72
C GLU A 54 -10.70 5.95 -7.17
N GLN A 55 -10.87 6.90 -8.10
CA GLN A 55 -11.07 6.60 -9.52
C GLN A 55 -9.76 6.51 -10.27
N GLU A 56 -8.82 7.40 -9.99
CA GLU A 56 -7.63 7.65 -10.82
C GLU A 56 -6.35 7.00 -10.26
N SER A 57 -6.20 6.90 -8.94
CA SER A 57 -5.06 6.21 -8.29
C SER A 57 -5.40 5.82 -6.85
N PRO A 58 -6.04 4.65 -6.65
CA PRO A 58 -6.32 4.10 -5.31
C PRO A 58 -5.04 3.92 -4.48
N ALA A 59 -3.93 3.58 -5.13
CA ALA A 59 -2.64 3.43 -4.49
C ALA A 59 -2.14 4.76 -3.87
N LEU A 60 -2.20 5.87 -4.62
CA LEU A 60 -1.85 7.18 -4.08
C LEU A 60 -2.79 7.60 -2.94
N LEU A 61 -4.08 7.26 -3.03
CA LEU A 61 -5.01 7.48 -1.92
C LEU A 61 -4.58 6.70 -0.67
N ALA A 62 -4.31 5.40 -0.80
CA ALA A 62 -3.91 4.54 0.32
C ALA A 62 -2.67 5.09 1.03
N TYR A 63 -1.66 5.55 0.27
CA TYR A 63 -0.47 6.19 0.81
C TYR A 63 -0.82 7.43 1.66
N LEU A 64 -1.58 8.38 1.09
CA LEU A 64 -1.92 9.64 1.75
C LEU A 64 -2.83 9.43 2.97
N GLU A 65 -3.77 8.48 2.89
CA GLU A 65 -4.63 8.13 4.02
C GLU A 65 -3.84 7.47 5.15
N LYS A 66 -2.90 6.58 4.81
CA LYS A 66 -2.03 5.95 5.80
C LYS A 66 -1.18 6.98 6.52
N LEU A 67 -0.58 7.91 5.78
CA LEU A 67 0.24 8.99 6.33
C LEU A 67 -0.56 9.92 7.24
N ALA A 68 -1.80 10.25 6.85
CA ALA A 68 -2.68 11.06 7.68
C ALA A 68 -3.20 10.32 8.91
N SER A 69 -3.36 9.00 8.84
CA SER A 69 -3.86 8.18 9.94
C SER A 69 -2.81 7.82 10.98
N SER A 70 -1.53 7.78 10.59
CA SER A 70 -0.45 7.51 11.53
C SER A 70 -0.30 8.61 12.57
N GLY A 71 -0.71 9.85 12.24
CA GLY A 71 -0.49 11.03 13.08
C GLY A 71 0.99 11.37 13.26
N ASP A 72 1.88 10.74 12.50
CA ASP A 72 3.32 10.86 12.66
C ASP A 72 3.85 12.03 11.83
N ALA A 73 4.32 13.06 12.52
CA ALA A 73 4.98 14.21 11.89
C ALA A 73 6.24 13.79 11.12
N ALA A 74 6.94 12.74 11.55
CA ALA A 74 8.12 12.23 10.86
C ALA A 74 7.76 11.64 9.49
N GLY A 75 6.56 11.07 9.32
CA GLY A 75 6.07 10.60 8.03
C GLY A 75 5.89 11.75 7.04
N TRP A 76 5.26 12.85 7.47
CA TRP A 76 5.10 14.04 6.63
C TRP A 76 6.43 14.70 6.27
N LEU A 77 7.38 14.71 7.20
CA LEU A 77 8.75 15.16 6.93
C LEU A 77 9.44 14.26 5.91
N ALA A 78 9.31 12.94 6.01
CA ALA A 78 9.91 12.02 5.04
C ALA A 78 9.34 12.22 3.62
N LEU A 79 8.02 12.44 3.49
CA LEU A 79 7.41 12.82 2.20
C LEU A 79 8.01 14.13 1.68
N ARG A 80 8.16 15.14 2.53
CA ARG A 80 8.76 16.42 2.15
C ARG A 80 10.21 16.24 1.70
N ASP A 81 11.00 15.45 2.41
CA ASP A 81 12.41 15.18 2.10
C ASP A 81 12.54 14.46 0.74
N ARG A 82 11.64 13.51 0.45
CA ARG A 82 11.55 12.86 -0.86
C ARG A 82 11.26 13.86 -1.98
N VAL A 83 10.33 14.79 -1.78
CA VAL A 83 10.07 15.87 -2.75
C VAL A 83 11.28 16.81 -2.88
N GLN A 84 11.96 17.11 -1.78
CA GLN A 84 13.16 17.95 -1.76
C GLN A 84 14.29 17.33 -2.58
N LEU A 85 14.52 16.02 -2.48
CA LEU A 85 15.50 15.30 -3.28
C LEU A 85 15.24 15.47 -4.79
N HIS A 86 13.98 15.32 -5.21
CA HIS A 86 13.59 15.56 -6.61
C HIS A 86 13.76 17.02 -7.03
N ALA A 87 13.45 17.97 -6.15
CA ALA A 87 13.64 19.39 -6.43
C ALA A 87 15.13 19.74 -6.65
N GLU A 88 16.02 19.14 -5.86
CA GLU A 88 17.46 19.28 -6.00
C GLU A 88 17.97 18.66 -7.30
N LEU A 89 17.52 17.43 -7.62
CA LEU A 89 17.87 16.75 -8.85
C LEU A 89 17.46 17.55 -10.10
N LEU A 90 16.23 18.07 -10.14
CA LEU A 90 15.73 18.90 -11.25
C LEU A 90 16.58 20.16 -11.41
N ARG A 91 16.95 20.81 -10.29
CA ARG A 91 17.80 22.00 -10.30
C ARG A 91 19.20 21.69 -10.82
N GLU A 92 19.84 20.62 -10.35
CA GLU A 92 21.21 20.24 -10.73
C GLU A 92 21.31 19.85 -12.20
N THR A 93 20.33 19.10 -12.69
CA THR A 93 20.28 18.62 -14.07
C THR A 93 19.71 19.66 -15.04
N SER A 94 19.25 20.81 -14.54
CA SER A 94 18.51 21.82 -15.30
C SER A 94 17.31 21.24 -16.07
N MET A 95 16.75 20.12 -15.57
CA MET A 95 15.58 19.49 -16.16
C MET A 95 14.32 20.25 -15.72
N GLN A 96 13.45 20.55 -16.69
CA GLN A 96 12.19 21.29 -16.49
C GLN A 96 12.34 22.67 -15.80
N PRO A 97 12.97 23.64 -16.47
CA PRO A 97 12.86 25.03 -16.04
C PRO A 97 11.39 25.47 -16.12
N CYS A 98 10.74 25.64 -14.97
CA CYS A 98 9.34 26.02 -14.88
C CYS A 98 9.13 27.09 -13.80
N ALA A 99 7.94 27.70 -13.78
CA ALA A 99 7.62 28.78 -12.85
C ALA A 99 7.53 28.30 -11.39
N LYS A 100 7.19 27.02 -11.18
CA LYS A 100 7.05 26.42 -9.84
C LYS A 100 7.82 25.08 -9.75
N PRO A 101 9.15 25.12 -9.56
CA PRO A 101 9.98 23.91 -9.48
C PRO A 101 9.55 22.92 -8.39
N TRP A 102 9.05 23.41 -7.26
CA TRP A 102 8.53 22.55 -6.18
C TRP A 102 7.31 21.72 -6.61
N LEU A 103 6.41 22.30 -7.41
CA LEU A 103 5.26 21.56 -7.96
C LEU A 103 5.70 20.51 -8.97
N ALA A 104 6.71 20.83 -9.78
CA ALA A 104 7.32 19.85 -10.68
C ALA A 104 7.96 18.70 -9.90
N ALA A 105 8.68 18.99 -8.82
CA ALA A 105 9.24 17.96 -7.95
C ALA A 105 8.14 17.04 -7.36
N ILE A 106 7.02 17.61 -6.89
CA ILE A 106 5.86 16.80 -6.45
C ILE A 106 5.38 15.90 -7.59
N TRP A 107 5.24 16.42 -8.81
CA TRP A 107 4.83 15.63 -9.97
C TRP A 107 5.76 14.43 -10.21
N HIS A 108 7.08 14.63 -10.17
CA HIS A 108 8.07 13.56 -10.34
C HIS A 108 8.07 12.54 -9.20
N THR A 109 7.60 12.92 -8.01
CA THR A 109 7.47 11.98 -6.88
C THR A 109 6.21 11.12 -6.94
N LEU A 110 5.18 11.51 -7.70
CA LEU A 110 3.89 10.79 -7.74
C LEU A 110 4.03 9.28 -8.02
N PRO A 111 4.86 8.83 -8.98
CA PRO A 111 5.05 7.41 -9.24
C PRO A 111 5.55 6.65 -8.01
N GLU A 112 6.47 7.25 -7.25
CA GLU A 112 7.03 6.63 -6.06
C GLU A 112 5.97 6.51 -4.95
N LEU A 113 5.19 7.57 -4.74
CA LEU A 113 4.11 7.56 -3.73
C LEU A 113 3.05 6.52 -4.07
N ALA A 114 2.68 6.43 -5.35
CA ALA A 114 1.74 5.43 -5.84
C ALA A 114 2.32 4.01 -5.68
N ALA A 115 3.59 3.78 -5.99
CA ALA A 115 4.23 2.47 -5.80
C ALA A 115 4.24 2.03 -4.33
N ILE A 116 4.55 2.94 -3.41
CA ILE A 116 4.51 2.66 -1.96
C ILE A 116 3.08 2.32 -1.53
N GLY A 117 2.10 3.12 -1.97
CA GLY A 117 0.70 2.88 -1.68
C GLY A 117 0.18 1.57 -2.27
N GLN A 118 0.65 1.17 -3.45
CA GLN A 118 0.30 -0.11 -4.06
C GLN A 118 0.82 -1.28 -3.21
N GLY A 119 2.05 -1.20 -2.70
CA GLY A 119 2.58 -2.21 -1.78
C GLY A 119 1.70 -2.39 -0.53
N MET A 120 1.11 -1.30 -0.01
CA MET A 120 0.16 -1.38 1.12
C MET A 120 -1.15 -2.07 0.76
N LEU A 121 -1.62 -1.90 -0.48
CA LEU A 121 -2.83 -2.54 -0.98
C LEU A 121 -2.58 -4.02 -1.26
N ASP A 122 -1.45 -4.35 -1.89
CA ASP A 122 -1.06 -5.73 -2.18
C ASP A 122 -0.90 -6.54 -0.87
N ASP A 123 -0.28 -5.94 0.16
CA ASP A 123 -0.17 -6.53 1.50
C ASP A 123 -1.55 -6.74 2.19
N LEU A 124 -2.57 -5.99 1.79
CA LEU A 124 -3.94 -6.13 2.29
C LEU A 124 -4.71 -7.23 1.53
N GLU A 125 -4.33 -7.49 0.27
CA GLU A 125 -4.93 -8.49 -0.61
C GLU A 125 -4.31 -9.89 -0.46
N GLU A 126 -3.10 -10.04 0.11
CA GLU A 126 -2.58 -11.35 0.49
C GLU A 126 -3.55 -12.05 1.47
N PRO A 127 -4.20 -13.16 1.09
CA PRO A 127 -5.07 -13.88 2.00
C PRO A 127 -4.25 -14.39 3.19
N ARG A 128 -4.76 -14.13 4.39
CA ARG A 128 -4.26 -14.74 5.62
C ARG A 128 -4.35 -16.27 5.48
N SER A 129 -3.18 -16.87 5.31
CA SER A 129 -2.91 -18.31 5.40
C SER A 129 -3.43 -19.19 4.25
N VAL A 130 -2.54 -20.07 3.81
CA VAL A 130 -2.78 -21.23 2.93
C VAL A 130 -3.73 -22.26 3.58
N ALA A 131 -4.14 -22.05 4.84
CA ALA A 131 -5.03 -22.93 5.58
C ALA A 131 -6.51 -22.85 5.12
N ASP A 132 -6.91 -21.76 4.46
CA ASP A 132 -8.29 -21.62 3.95
C ASP A 132 -8.54 -22.31 2.59
N PHE A 133 -7.50 -22.90 1.98
CA PHE A 133 -7.64 -23.66 0.73
C PHE A 133 -7.74 -25.18 0.91
N GLU A 134 -7.64 -25.69 2.13
CA GLU A 134 -7.76 -27.13 2.43
C GLU A 134 -8.98 -27.42 3.31
N ALA A 135 -10.16 -27.00 2.84
CA ALA A 135 -11.43 -27.44 3.42
C ALA A 135 -12.52 -27.58 2.35
N ALA A 136 -12.34 -28.54 1.45
CA ALA A 136 -13.47 -29.17 0.77
C ALA A 136 -13.23 -30.69 0.76
N PRO A 137 -13.86 -31.48 1.66
CA PRO A 137 -13.92 -32.91 1.46
C PRO A 137 -14.75 -33.18 0.20
N VAL A 138 -14.08 -33.69 -0.83
CA VAL A 138 -14.74 -34.33 -1.98
C VAL A 138 -15.59 -35.47 -1.44
N SER A 139 -16.91 -35.31 -1.48
CA SER A 139 -17.87 -36.40 -1.30
C SER A 139 -17.87 -37.28 -2.55
N PRO A 140 -17.61 -38.60 -2.46
CA PRO A 140 -17.94 -39.51 -3.54
C PRO A 140 -19.35 -40.08 -3.30
N ASP A 141 -20.36 -39.49 -3.95
CA ASP A 141 -21.63 -40.19 -4.16
C ASP A 141 -21.44 -41.15 -5.34
N ALA A 142 -21.47 -42.45 -5.06
CA ALA A 142 -21.62 -43.50 -6.05
C ALA A 142 -23.06 -44.02 -6.00
N ASP A 143 -23.72 -43.94 -7.16
CA ASP A 143 -25.09 -44.35 -7.49
C ASP A 143 -25.59 -45.66 -6.88
N PRO A 144 -26.93 -45.77 -6.75
CA PRO A 144 -27.62 -46.97 -7.19
C PRO A 144 -28.74 -46.69 -8.21
N SER A 145 -28.60 -47.35 -9.37
CA SER A 145 -29.66 -48.06 -10.10
C SER A 145 -30.64 -47.30 -11.02
N SER A 146 -30.58 -47.69 -12.30
CA SER A 146 -31.70 -48.15 -13.15
C SER A 146 -32.77 -47.15 -13.64
N GLY A 147 -32.62 -46.76 -14.92
CA GLY A 147 -33.59 -47.06 -15.99
C GLY A 147 -34.77 -46.10 -16.20
N GLY A 148 -35.03 -45.76 -17.47
CA GLY A 148 -36.34 -45.25 -17.91
C GLY A 148 -36.29 -44.17 -18.97
N ASP A 149 -36.52 -44.59 -20.22
CA ASP A 149 -36.82 -43.79 -21.42
C ASP A 149 -38.13 -42.99 -21.27
N ASP A 150 -38.20 -41.76 -21.79
CA ASP A 150 -39.29 -41.28 -22.66
C ASP A 150 -39.28 -39.75 -22.91
N ASP A 151 -39.73 -39.47 -24.13
CA ASP A 151 -39.78 -38.27 -24.96
C ASP A 151 -40.58 -37.05 -24.42
N LYS A 152 -40.43 -35.92 -25.15
CA LYS A 152 -41.36 -34.78 -25.34
C LYS A 152 -40.94 -33.40 -24.81
N GLY A 153 -40.64 -32.51 -25.76
CA GLY A 153 -40.21 -31.13 -25.54
C GLY A 153 -41.29 -30.15 -25.07
N SER A 154 -40.86 -28.94 -24.66
CA SER A 154 -41.63 -27.70 -24.78
C SER A 154 -40.75 -26.48 -24.53
N ALA A 155 -41.13 -25.40 -25.19
CA ALA A 155 -40.46 -24.12 -25.32
C ALA A 155 -40.38 -23.28 -24.03
N GLY A 156 -39.36 -22.42 -24.00
CA GLY A 156 -39.46 -21.05 -23.50
C GLY A 156 -39.42 -20.84 -22.00
N ASN A 157 -38.30 -20.30 -21.50
CA ASN A 157 -38.42 -19.01 -20.81
C ASN A 157 -37.15 -18.17 -20.95
N SER A 158 -37.38 -16.93 -21.36
CA SER A 158 -36.47 -15.80 -21.33
C SER A 158 -36.21 -15.36 -19.89
N GLY A 159 -35.03 -14.82 -19.58
CA GLY A 159 -34.84 -14.10 -18.31
C GLY A 159 -33.40 -13.96 -17.81
N THR A 160 -32.64 -13.07 -18.45
CA THR A 160 -31.80 -12.03 -17.81
C THR A 160 -31.10 -12.34 -16.48
N ALA A 161 -29.76 -12.33 -16.50
CA ALA A 161 -28.93 -11.45 -15.67
C ALA A 161 -27.50 -11.40 -16.24
N GLY A 162 -27.35 -10.79 -17.41
CA GLY A 162 -26.04 -10.34 -17.85
C GLY A 162 -25.62 -9.17 -16.98
N THR A 163 -24.73 -9.40 -16.02
CA THR A 163 -23.96 -8.33 -15.39
C THR A 163 -23.00 -7.78 -16.43
N THR A 164 -23.51 -6.97 -17.36
CA THR A 164 -22.66 -6.04 -18.10
C THR A 164 -22.14 -5.02 -17.10
N ALA A 165 -21.11 -5.41 -16.35
CA ALA A 165 -20.19 -4.45 -15.76
C ALA A 165 -19.67 -3.63 -16.93
N LYS A 166 -20.13 -2.38 -17.04
CA LYS A 166 -19.53 -1.42 -17.96
C LYS A 166 -18.02 -1.47 -17.70
N PRO A 167 -17.17 -1.61 -18.74
CA PRO A 167 -15.74 -1.50 -18.56
C PRO A 167 -15.46 -0.19 -17.83
N LYS A 168 -14.82 -0.28 -16.66
CA LYS A 168 -14.38 0.92 -15.94
C LYS A 168 -13.46 1.67 -16.90
N PRO A 169 -13.73 2.96 -17.22
CA PRO A 169 -12.85 3.71 -18.09
C PRO A 169 -11.44 3.68 -17.52
N SER A 170 -10.45 3.50 -18.40
CA SER A 170 -9.05 3.49 -17.99
C SER A 170 -8.71 4.78 -17.24
N PRO A 171 -7.88 4.72 -16.19
CA PRO A 171 -7.44 5.91 -15.48
C PRO A 171 -6.79 6.90 -16.44
N ARG A 172 -7.08 8.19 -16.26
CA ARG A 172 -6.43 9.29 -16.98
C ARG A 172 -5.10 9.65 -16.36
N LEU A 173 -4.95 9.42 -15.05
CA LEU A 173 -3.67 9.54 -14.36
C LEU A 173 -2.80 8.32 -14.67
N ALA A 174 -1.87 8.48 -15.61
CA ALA A 174 -0.91 7.44 -15.98
C ALA A 174 0.42 7.70 -15.28
N LEU A 175 0.70 6.94 -14.21
CA LEU A 175 1.98 6.99 -13.50
C LEU A 175 2.85 5.80 -13.94
N PRO A 176 4.13 6.01 -14.29
CA PRO A 176 5.08 4.92 -14.50
C PRO A 176 5.16 4.00 -13.28
N VAL A 177 5.26 2.70 -13.50
CA VAL A 177 5.54 1.75 -12.43
C VAL A 177 7.01 1.89 -12.04
N VAL A 178 7.28 2.13 -10.76
CA VAL A 178 8.63 2.28 -10.21
C VAL A 178 8.80 1.41 -8.97
N LEU A 179 10.01 0.91 -8.75
CA LEU A 179 10.38 0.26 -7.49
C LEU A 179 10.97 1.30 -6.55
N VAL A 180 10.51 1.32 -5.30
CA VAL A 180 10.92 2.31 -4.31
C VAL A 180 11.52 1.62 -3.10
N ALA A 181 12.75 1.99 -2.76
CA ALA A 181 13.33 1.65 -1.46
C ALA A 181 12.79 2.63 -0.40
N LEU A 182 12.13 2.09 0.62
CA LEU A 182 11.67 2.86 1.77
C LEU A 182 12.81 3.07 2.77
N THR A 183 12.93 4.30 3.27
CA THR A 183 13.77 4.60 4.43
C THR A 183 13.17 4.02 5.71
N GLU A 184 13.99 3.82 6.75
CA GLU A 184 13.50 3.33 8.04
C GLU A 184 12.44 4.25 8.67
N THR A 185 12.59 5.57 8.49
CA THR A 185 11.58 6.55 8.94
C THR A 185 10.25 6.34 8.22
N GLU A 186 10.26 6.13 6.91
CA GLU A 186 9.03 5.88 6.15
C GLU A 186 8.40 4.55 6.54
N LYS A 187 9.19 3.47 6.68
CA LYS A 187 8.67 2.17 7.12
C LYS A 187 7.97 2.30 8.46
N LYS A 188 8.59 2.98 9.43
CA LYS A 188 8.01 3.19 10.75
C LYS A 188 6.75 4.05 10.70
N ALA A 189 6.79 5.19 10.01
CA ALA A 189 5.64 6.10 9.90
C ALA A 189 4.44 5.45 9.22
N LEU A 190 4.70 4.51 8.32
CA LEU A 190 3.70 3.75 7.59
C LEU A 190 3.36 2.41 8.29
N GLY A 191 3.98 2.09 9.43
CA GLY A 191 3.74 0.84 10.16
C GLY A 191 4.12 -0.43 9.38
N LEU A 192 5.17 -0.34 8.55
CA LEU A 192 5.73 -1.40 7.72
C LEU A 192 7.01 -2.03 8.35
N ASP A 193 7.34 -1.66 9.58
CA ASP A 193 8.54 -2.09 10.33
C ASP A 193 8.42 -3.51 10.92
N LYS A 194 7.20 -3.98 11.20
CA LYS A 194 6.96 -5.25 11.90
C LYS A 194 7.04 -6.52 11.04
N ARG A 195 7.18 -6.41 9.72
CA ARG A 195 7.07 -7.58 8.81
C ARG A 195 8.38 -8.35 8.59
N GLY A 196 9.51 -7.86 9.10
CA GLY A 196 10.82 -8.51 8.97
C GLY A 196 11.25 -9.37 10.17
N SER A 197 10.51 -9.37 11.28
CA SER A 197 10.92 -10.03 12.53
C SER A 197 10.17 -11.32 12.86
N ASP A 198 9.10 -11.67 12.14
CA ASP A 198 8.25 -12.84 12.45
C ASP A 198 8.68 -14.14 11.73
N VAL A 199 9.84 -14.16 11.08
CA VAL A 199 10.41 -15.38 10.44
C VAL A 199 11.50 -16.04 11.29
N GLU A 200 11.92 -15.44 12.41
CA GLU A 200 12.90 -16.02 13.34
C GLU A 200 12.26 -16.31 14.69
N ALA A 201 11.26 -17.20 14.69
CA ALA A 201 10.77 -17.85 15.90
C ALA A 201 10.45 -19.32 15.64
N ASP A 202 11.33 -20.03 14.93
CA ASP A 202 11.36 -21.50 15.01
C ASP A 202 12.76 -22.05 14.71
N LYS A 203 13.64 -21.97 15.70
CA LYS A 203 14.80 -22.87 15.83
C LYS A 203 14.95 -23.30 17.27
N ASP A 204 13.92 -23.98 17.77
CA ASP A 204 14.09 -24.94 18.85
C ASP A 204 14.49 -26.30 18.24
N VAL A 205 15.78 -26.47 17.97
CA VAL A 205 16.37 -27.81 17.76
C VAL A 205 17.67 -27.87 18.54
N THR A 206 17.53 -28.33 19.78
CA THR A 206 18.64 -28.84 20.59
C THR A 206 19.05 -30.21 20.05
N PRO A 207 20.31 -30.47 19.62
CA PRO A 207 20.78 -31.83 19.43
C PRO A 207 21.39 -32.34 20.74
N ASP A 208 20.65 -33.23 21.39
CA ASP A 208 21.07 -34.01 22.55
C ASP A 208 22.12 -35.06 22.12
N ALA A 209 23.31 -35.01 22.72
CA ALA A 209 24.34 -36.06 22.62
C ALA A 209 25.04 -36.28 23.97
N LYS A 210 24.33 -36.98 24.88
CA LYS A 210 24.77 -38.03 25.84
C LYS A 210 26.20 -38.06 26.43
N ARG A 211 26.20 -38.10 27.78
CA ARG A 211 26.96 -38.93 28.77
C ARG A 211 28.46 -38.58 28.99
N GLU A 212 29.04 -38.54 30.20
CA GLU A 212 28.94 -39.36 31.44
C GLU A 212 29.19 -38.53 32.74
N GLY A 213 28.69 -38.99 33.91
CA GLY A 213 28.85 -38.38 35.25
C GLY A 213 30.20 -38.67 35.94
N PRO A 214 30.39 -38.44 37.27
CA PRO A 214 29.48 -38.94 38.32
C PRO A 214 29.20 -38.00 39.53
N ASP A 215 28.20 -38.41 40.31
CA ASP A 215 27.85 -37.92 41.67
C ASP A 215 28.99 -38.09 42.68
N GLY A 216 29.09 -37.15 43.65
CA GLY A 216 29.97 -37.28 44.81
C GLY A 216 30.00 -36.05 45.73
N SER A 217 29.10 -36.06 46.72
CA SER A 217 29.13 -35.59 48.12
C SER A 217 30.15 -34.55 48.66
N ASP A 218 29.65 -33.85 49.70
CA ASP A 218 30.33 -33.29 50.89
C ASP A 218 30.64 -31.77 50.94
N GLY A 219 29.90 -31.05 51.80
CA GLY A 219 30.36 -29.78 52.41
C GLY A 219 31.51 -30.03 53.41
N PRO A 220 32.19 -28.99 53.95
CA PRO A 220 31.63 -28.26 55.10
C PRO A 220 32.13 -26.79 55.32
N GLY A 221 31.48 -26.07 56.25
CA GLY A 221 32.08 -25.01 57.10
C GLY A 221 32.36 -23.66 56.43
N GLY A 222 32.19 -22.49 57.05
CA GLY A 222 32.10 -22.14 58.45
C GLY A 222 32.94 -20.87 58.72
N MET A 223 32.25 -19.74 58.91
CA MET A 223 32.59 -18.57 59.75
C MET A 223 33.83 -17.66 59.53
N LYS A 224 33.50 -16.35 59.60
CA LYS A 224 34.13 -15.24 60.35
C LYS A 224 35.37 -14.52 59.78
N GLY A 225 35.22 -13.20 59.63
CA GLY A 225 36.34 -12.24 59.69
C GLY A 225 35.95 -10.80 59.34
N GLY A 226 35.39 -10.05 60.29
CA GLY A 226 35.74 -8.62 60.43
C GLY A 226 36.94 -8.48 61.39
N PRO A 227 37.41 -7.28 61.81
CA PRO A 227 36.79 -5.97 61.64
C PRO A 227 37.76 -4.80 61.31
N ARG A 228 37.14 -3.60 61.20
CA ARG A 228 37.66 -2.21 61.25
C ARG A 228 38.38 -1.65 60.03
#